data_AF-D8M9N6-F1
#
_entry.id   AF-D8M9N6-F1
#
_cell.length_a   1.000
_cell.length_b   1.000
_cell.length_c   1.000
_cell.angle_alpha   90.00
_cell.angle_beta   90.00
_cell.angle_gamma   90.00
#
_symmetry.space_group_name_H-M   'P 1'
#
loop_
_entity.id
_entity.type
_entity.pdbx_description
1 polymer ?
#
loop_
_entity_poly.entity_id
_entity_poly.type
_entity_poly.pdbx_seq_one_letter_code
_entity_poly.pdbx_strand_id
1 'polypeptide(L)'
;MIRVLDLYNFGDESIVSNPVYNSIMTTIPNIKRDAQEKSIILAIPMTSTLKSSRFSQSFIQSHILTSSSVYKDEYITYSGKTAAINSKYVQTKMDKWNGVGFAEERHCRILYDDVITVDGTSEFRILLIDKPLEGSYYPLQVFPQSNVLFHSGHVSGLSSSLSILCRSIRLFRRTLGFR
;
A
#
# COMPACT_ATOMS: atom_id res chain seq x y z
N MET A 1 -5.90 -16.32 -18.53
CA MET A 1 -6.99 -15.63 -17.81
C MET A 1 -6.34 -14.54 -16.98
N ILE A 2 -6.36 -13.30 -17.45
CA ILE A 2 -5.76 -12.14 -16.76
C ILE A 2 -6.75 -11.75 -15.67
N ARG A 3 -6.36 -11.78 -14.40
CA ARG A 3 -7.21 -11.28 -13.32
C ARG A 3 -7.18 -9.76 -13.40
N VAL A 4 -8.31 -9.08 -13.19
CA VAL A 4 -8.39 -7.60 -13.21
C VAL A 4 -7.33 -6.95 -12.31
N LEU A 5 -6.88 -7.66 -11.27
CA LEU A 5 -5.80 -7.26 -10.38
C LEU A 5 -4.39 -7.27 -10.99
N ASP A 6 -4.14 -8.11 -11.99
CA ASP A 6 -2.85 -8.17 -12.71
C ASP A 6 -2.62 -6.92 -13.58
N LEU A 7 -3.70 -6.15 -13.83
CA LEU A 7 -3.65 -4.89 -14.60
C LEU A 7 -3.32 -3.68 -13.73
N TYR A 8 -3.43 -3.80 -12.40
CA TYR A 8 -3.09 -2.71 -11.46
C TYR A 8 -1.58 -2.72 -11.17
N ASN A 9 -0.83 -2.16 -12.12
CA ASN A 9 0.59 -1.84 -11.95
C ASN A 9 0.73 -0.40 -11.45
N PHE A 10 1.25 -0.25 -10.24
CA PHE A 10 1.55 1.03 -9.62
C PHE A 10 3.01 1.39 -9.87
N GLY A 11 3.27 1.99 -11.02
CA GLY A 11 4.63 2.11 -11.54
C GLY A 11 5.17 0.73 -11.93
N ASP A 12 6.23 0.28 -11.28
CA ASP A 12 6.83 -1.05 -11.47
C ASP A 12 6.27 -2.13 -10.50
N GLU A 13 5.39 -1.77 -9.56
CA GLU A 13 4.88 -2.68 -8.53
C GLU A 13 3.43 -3.10 -8.79
N SER A 14 3.18 -4.39 -8.96
CA SER A 14 1.82 -4.94 -9.05
C SER A 14 1.26 -5.23 -7.66
N ILE A 15 0.01 -4.82 -7.39
CA ILE A 15 -0.60 -5.02 -6.06
C ILE A 15 -0.69 -6.48 -5.65
N VAL A 16 -0.94 -7.38 -6.61
CA VAL A 16 -1.00 -8.83 -6.38
C VAL A 16 0.37 -9.45 -6.13
N SER A 17 1.45 -8.75 -6.46
CA SER A 17 2.81 -9.16 -6.12
C SER A 17 3.25 -8.64 -4.75
N ASN A 18 2.51 -7.68 -4.16
CA ASN A 18 2.87 -7.08 -2.89
C ASN A 18 2.77 -8.12 -1.76
N PRO A 19 3.83 -8.28 -0.94
CA PRO A 19 3.88 -9.34 0.06
C PRO A 19 2.89 -9.09 1.21
N VAL A 20 2.52 -7.84 1.51
CA VAL A 20 1.50 -7.52 2.52
C VAL A 20 0.11 -7.87 2.00
N TYR A 21 -0.22 -7.50 0.76
CA TYR A 21 -1.50 -7.88 0.14
C TYR A 21 -1.68 -9.41 0.12
N ASN A 22 -0.66 -10.14 -0.31
CA ASN A 22 -0.68 -11.60 -0.33
C ASN A 22 -0.82 -12.19 1.07
N SER A 23 -0.14 -11.60 2.06
CA SER A 23 -0.25 -12.05 3.46
C SER A 23 -1.64 -11.80 4.03
N ILE A 24 -2.29 -10.68 3.69
CA ILE A 24 -3.68 -10.39 4.09
C ILE A 24 -4.63 -11.45 3.51
N MET A 25 -4.55 -11.68 2.20
CA MET A 25 -5.46 -12.59 1.50
C MET A 25 -5.28 -14.07 1.90
N THR A 26 -4.13 -14.44 2.44
CA THR A 26 -3.81 -15.81 2.87
C THR A 26 -3.99 -16.03 4.37
N THR A 27 -3.67 -15.04 5.20
CA THR A 27 -3.61 -15.20 6.67
C THR A 27 -4.92 -14.85 7.35
N ILE A 28 -5.73 -13.95 6.78
CA ILE A 28 -6.96 -13.49 7.42
C ILE A 28 -8.13 -14.34 6.91
N PRO A 29 -8.66 -15.25 7.74
CA PRO A 29 -9.79 -16.08 7.34
C PRO A 29 -11.00 -15.20 7.09
N ASN A 30 -11.82 -15.60 6.12
CA ASN A 30 -13.11 -14.95 5.81
C ASN A 30 -13.03 -13.49 5.36
N ILE A 31 -11.85 -12.91 5.11
CA ILE A 31 -11.75 -11.49 4.74
C ILE A 31 -12.59 -11.12 3.50
N LYS A 32 -12.72 -12.05 2.55
CA LYS A 32 -13.58 -11.89 1.36
C LYS A 32 -15.06 -11.82 1.71
N ARG A 33 -15.51 -12.68 2.63
CA ARG A 33 -16.89 -12.66 3.13
C ARG A 33 -17.16 -11.38 3.91
N ASP A 34 -16.21 -10.97 4.75
CA ASP A 34 -16.33 -9.73 5.51
C ASP A 34 -16.41 -8.51 4.58
N ALA A 35 -15.70 -8.53 3.44
CA ALA A 35 -15.76 -7.49 2.41
C ALA A 35 -17.10 -7.40 1.66
N GLN A 36 -17.91 -8.46 1.69
CA GLN A 36 -19.28 -8.43 1.16
C GLN A 36 -20.27 -7.77 2.14
N GLU A 37 -19.98 -7.85 3.44
CA GLU A 37 -20.86 -7.34 4.51
C GLU A 37 -20.46 -5.92 4.95
N LYS A 38 -19.18 -5.56 4.83
CA LYS A 38 -18.59 -4.33 5.37
C LYS A 38 -17.64 -3.70 4.36
N SER A 39 -17.54 -2.37 4.41
CA SER A 39 -16.51 -1.64 3.69
C SER A 39 -15.14 -1.91 4.31
N ILE A 40 -14.33 -2.76 3.66
CA ILE A 40 -12.95 -3.06 4.06
C ILE A 40 -11.98 -2.21 3.25
N ILE A 41 -11.04 -1.58 3.96
CA ILE A 41 -9.95 -0.82 3.39
C ILE A 41 -8.64 -1.55 3.66
N LEU A 42 -7.86 -1.83 2.61
CA LEU A 42 -6.52 -2.42 2.73
C LEU A 42 -5.48 -1.33 2.51
N ALA A 43 -4.75 -1.00 3.58
CA ALA A 43 -3.65 -0.05 3.53
C ALA A 43 -2.34 -0.79 3.22
N ILE A 44 -1.98 -0.87 1.94
CA ILE A 44 -0.85 -1.66 1.46
C ILE A 44 0.39 -0.76 1.35
N PRO A 45 1.46 -1.01 2.12
CA PRO A 45 2.70 -0.25 1.98
C PRO A 45 3.46 -0.65 0.72
N MET A 46 4.14 0.33 0.11
CA MET A 46 5.13 0.12 -0.96
C MET A 46 6.13 -0.97 -0.57
N THR A 47 6.33 -1.98 -1.44
CA THR A 47 7.22 -3.11 -1.15
C THR A 47 8.65 -2.66 -0.88
N SER A 48 9.11 -1.62 -1.58
CA SER A 48 10.45 -1.03 -1.41
C SER A 48 10.72 -0.45 -0.01
N THR A 49 9.67 -0.15 0.76
CA THR A 49 9.81 0.38 2.13
C THR A 49 9.82 -0.70 3.21
N LEU A 50 9.45 -1.93 2.87
CA LEU A 50 9.36 -3.02 3.82
C LEU A 50 10.77 -3.54 4.17
N LYS A 51 11.05 -3.66 5.47
CA LYS A 51 12.33 -4.25 5.95
C LYS A 51 12.34 -5.78 5.98
N SER A 52 11.17 -6.40 5.89
CA SER A 52 10.97 -7.85 6.00
C SER A 52 9.91 -8.31 5.00
N SER A 53 10.01 -9.56 4.57
CA SER A 53 9.00 -10.27 3.79
C SER A 53 8.12 -11.20 4.64
N ARG A 54 8.43 -11.34 5.94
CA ARG A 54 7.64 -12.09 6.92
C ARG A 54 7.00 -11.13 7.91
N PHE A 55 5.69 -11.25 8.08
CA PHE A 55 4.91 -10.35 8.92
C PHE A 55 4.21 -11.11 10.03
N SER A 56 4.12 -10.51 11.20
CA SER A 56 3.28 -11.03 12.28
C SER A 56 1.80 -10.81 11.94
N GLN A 57 0.91 -11.60 12.55
CA GLN A 57 -0.52 -11.41 12.38
C GLN A 57 -0.98 -10.01 12.83
N SER A 58 -0.46 -9.50 13.94
CA SER A 58 -0.76 -8.14 14.43
C SER A 58 -0.35 -7.06 13.41
N PHE A 59 0.81 -7.23 12.75
CA PHE A 59 1.22 -6.33 11.68
C PHE A 59 0.24 -6.37 10.51
N ILE A 60 -0.14 -7.56 10.04
CA ILE A 60 -1.09 -7.73 8.92
C ILE A 60 -2.45 -7.12 9.26
N GLN A 61 -2.98 -7.40 10.44
CA GLN A 61 -4.25 -6.86 10.92
C GLN A 61 -4.23 -5.34 11.07
N SER A 62 -3.08 -4.75 11.38
CA SER A 62 -2.94 -3.28 11.48
C SER A 62 -3.09 -2.57 10.13
N HIS A 63 -2.99 -3.29 9.02
CA HIS A 63 -3.13 -2.76 7.64
C HIS A 63 -4.52 -3.01 7.04
N ILE A 64 -5.46 -3.55 7.82
CA ILE A 64 -6.84 -3.80 7.41
C ILE A 64 -7.72 -2.91 8.26
N LEU A 65 -8.40 -1.97 7.62
CA LEU A 65 -9.21 -0.96 8.29
C LEU A 65 -10.69 -1.12 7.94
N THR A 66 -11.52 -0.82 8.93
CA THR A 66 -12.97 -0.76 8.79
C THR A 66 -13.49 0.51 9.46
N SER A 67 -14.62 1.03 8.98
CA SER A 67 -15.25 2.20 9.59
C SER A 67 -15.61 1.92 11.05
N SER A 68 -15.26 2.84 11.94
CA SER A 68 -15.69 2.78 13.34
C SER A 68 -17.20 2.97 13.44
N SER A 69 -17.87 2.12 14.22
CA SER A 69 -19.30 2.32 14.56
C SER A 69 -19.51 3.41 15.62
N VAL A 70 -18.44 3.79 16.33
CA VAL A 70 -18.48 4.69 17.49
C VAL A 70 -18.10 6.12 17.11
N TYR A 71 -17.06 6.28 16.31
CA TYR A 71 -16.50 7.59 15.96
C TYR A 71 -16.66 7.83 14.47
N LYS A 72 -17.39 8.88 14.11
CA LYS A 72 -17.51 9.31 12.71
C LYS A 72 -16.13 9.73 12.19
N ASP A 73 -15.83 9.33 10.96
CA ASP A 73 -14.57 9.62 10.26
C ASP A 73 -13.31 8.98 10.86
N GLU A 74 -13.48 8.03 11.77
CA GLU A 74 -12.40 7.19 12.26
C GLU A 74 -12.52 5.75 11.78
N TYR A 75 -11.37 5.12 11.65
CA TYR A 75 -11.24 3.74 11.22
C TYR A 75 -10.56 2.93 12.31
N ILE A 76 -11.02 1.70 12.46
CA ILE A 76 -10.46 0.73 13.39
C ILE A 76 -9.81 -0.37 12.57
N THR A 77 -8.57 -0.70 12.92
CA THR A 77 -7.85 -1.81 12.32
C THR A 77 -8.39 -3.14 12.85
N TYR A 78 -8.15 -4.24 12.14
CA TYR A 78 -8.46 -5.58 12.66
C TYR A 78 -7.68 -5.92 13.94
N SER A 79 -6.59 -5.20 14.24
CA SER A 79 -5.86 -5.32 15.50
C SER A 79 -6.43 -4.42 16.61
N GLY A 80 -7.56 -3.74 16.37
CA GLY A 80 -8.24 -2.87 17.34
C GLY A 80 -7.65 -1.45 17.48
N LYS A 81 -6.69 -1.05 16.62
CA LYS A 81 -6.04 0.27 16.70
C LYS A 81 -6.79 1.31 15.88
N THR A 82 -6.76 2.56 16.31
CA THR A 82 -7.46 3.65 15.62
C THR A 82 -6.57 4.36 14.61
N ALA A 83 -7.12 4.63 13.43
CA ALA A 83 -6.52 5.48 12.41
C ALA A 83 -7.55 6.43 11.80
N ALA A 84 -7.09 7.56 11.30
CA ALA A 84 -7.90 8.48 10.50
C ALA A 84 -7.42 8.46 9.06
N ILE A 85 -8.35 8.49 8.10
CA ILE A 85 -8.03 8.54 6.67
C ILE A 85 -8.55 9.87 6.13
N ASN A 86 -7.64 10.64 5.53
CA ASN A 86 -7.96 11.82 4.72
C ASN A 86 -7.58 11.51 3.26
N SER A 87 -8.00 12.36 2.32
CA SER A 87 -7.66 12.33 0.89
C SER A 87 -6.17 12.14 0.56
N LYS A 88 -5.25 12.54 1.45
CA LYS A 88 -3.80 12.49 1.20
C LYS A 88 -3.02 11.57 2.12
N TYR A 89 -3.55 11.22 3.28
CA TYR A 89 -2.80 10.53 4.33
C TYR A 89 -3.68 9.58 5.13
N VAL A 90 -3.08 8.47 5.55
CA VAL A 90 -3.54 7.64 6.67
C VAL A 90 -2.74 8.05 7.91
N GLN A 91 -3.43 8.55 8.92
CA GLN A 91 -2.85 8.99 10.19
C GLN A 91 -3.12 7.94 11.27
N THR A 92 -2.07 7.35 11.83
CA THR A 92 -2.20 6.45 12.98
C THR A 92 -2.38 7.27 14.26
N LYS A 93 -3.28 6.84 15.15
CA LYS A 93 -3.48 7.49 16.45
C LYS A 93 -2.83 6.67 17.55
N MET A 94 -2.06 7.35 18.39
CA MET A 94 -1.64 6.79 19.67
C MET A 94 -2.83 6.86 20.62
N ASP A 95 -3.26 5.72 21.14
CA ASP A 95 -4.27 5.71 22.19
C ASP A 95 -3.59 5.93 23.55
N LYS A 96 -3.99 6.99 24.23
CA LYS A 96 -3.44 7.37 25.55
C LYS A 96 -4.26 6.77 26.70
N TRP A 97 -5.43 6.21 26.43
CA TRP A 97 -6.44 5.93 27.45
C TRP A 97 -6.76 4.44 27.65
N ASN A 98 -6.73 3.61 26.60
CA ASN A 98 -7.06 2.19 26.71
C ASN A 98 -5.86 1.24 26.44
N GLY A 99 -4.69 1.77 26.09
CA GLY A 99 -3.50 0.97 25.77
C GLY A 99 -3.57 0.18 24.45
N VAL A 100 -4.60 0.38 23.63
CA VAL A 100 -4.81 -0.28 22.34
C VAL A 100 -4.60 0.71 21.18
N GLY A 101 -3.46 1.39 21.21
CA GLY A 101 -3.05 2.35 20.20
C GLY A 101 -1.91 1.85 19.31
N PHE A 102 -1.58 2.62 18.29
CA PHE A 102 -0.28 2.47 17.64
C PHE A 102 0.84 2.90 18.60
N ALA A 103 2.00 2.23 18.51
CA ALA A 103 3.18 2.59 19.31
C ALA A 103 3.70 4.01 19.02
N GLU A 104 3.44 4.50 17.80
CA GLU A 104 3.78 5.86 17.38
C GLU A 104 2.75 6.41 16.39
N GLU A 105 2.61 7.73 16.41
CA GLU A 105 1.82 8.48 15.44
C GLU A 105 2.62 8.64 14.13
N ARG A 106 1.98 8.29 13.01
CA ARG A 106 2.56 8.35 11.67
C ARG A 106 1.56 8.94 10.70
N HIS A 107 2.07 9.79 9.78
CA HIS A 107 1.34 10.23 8.59
C HIS A 107 1.85 9.46 7.37
N CYS A 108 1.13 8.41 6.98
CA CYS A 108 1.45 7.60 5.82
C CYS A 108 0.76 8.22 4.60
N ARG A 109 1.53 8.68 3.62
CA ARG A 109 1.00 9.33 2.42
C ARG A 109 0.32 8.29 1.53
N ILE A 110 -0.88 8.61 1.07
CA ILE A 110 -1.60 7.82 0.09
C ILE A 110 -1.02 8.15 -1.29
N LEU A 111 -0.46 7.14 -1.93
CA LEU A 111 0.10 7.20 -3.27
C LEU A 111 -0.94 6.80 -4.31
N TYR A 112 -1.87 5.91 -3.93
CA TYR A 112 -2.96 5.44 -4.77
C TYR A 112 -4.17 5.08 -3.91
N ASP A 113 -5.37 5.29 -4.44
CA ASP A 113 -6.65 5.04 -3.80
C ASP A 113 -7.66 4.59 -4.85
N ASP A 114 -8.17 3.37 -4.73
CA ASP A 114 -9.14 2.80 -5.66
C ASP A 114 -9.94 1.66 -5.04
N VAL A 115 -11.00 1.23 -5.71
CA VAL A 115 -11.84 0.11 -5.30
C VAL A 115 -11.66 -1.05 -6.28
N ILE A 116 -11.31 -2.22 -5.75
CA ILE A 116 -11.18 -3.45 -6.52
C ILE A 116 -12.28 -4.43 -6.13
N THR A 117 -12.77 -5.19 -7.12
CA THR A 117 -13.67 -6.32 -6.88
C THR A 117 -12.91 -7.62 -7.08
N VAL A 118 -12.81 -8.43 -6.02
CA VAL A 118 -12.18 -9.75 -6.01
C VAL A 118 -13.26 -10.81 -6.18
N ASP A 119 -13.00 -11.79 -7.04
CA ASP A 119 -13.91 -12.92 -7.35
C ASP A 119 -15.34 -12.47 -7.74
N GLY A 120 -15.48 -11.26 -8.29
CA GLY A 120 -16.73 -10.69 -8.77
C GLY A 120 -17.74 -10.26 -7.70
N THR A 121 -17.44 -10.44 -6.41
CA THR A 121 -18.40 -10.16 -5.32
C THR A 121 -17.80 -9.45 -4.11
N SER A 122 -16.49 -9.58 -3.87
CA SER A 122 -15.85 -9.04 -2.67
C SER A 122 -15.17 -7.73 -2.99
N GLU A 123 -15.71 -6.60 -2.52
CA GLU A 123 -15.19 -5.27 -2.82
C GLU A 123 -14.22 -4.79 -1.73
N PHE A 124 -13.03 -4.36 -2.15
CA PHE A 124 -12.01 -3.81 -1.27
C PHE A 124 -11.59 -2.44 -1.76
N ARG A 125 -11.52 -1.46 -0.86
CA ARG A 125 -10.81 -0.21 -1.14
C ARG A 125 -9.32 -0.41 -0.86
N ILE A 126 -8.48 -0.20 -1.85
CA ILE A 126 -7.03 -0.34 -1.73
C ILE A 126 -6.40 1.05 -1.61
N LEU A 127 -5.66 1.24 -0.54
CA LEU A 127 -4.80 2.40 -0.35
C LEU A 127 -3.34 1.95 -0.47
N LEU A 128 -2.65 2.36 -1.53
CA LEU A 128 -1.21 2.19 -1.59
C LEU A 128 -0.57 3.33 -0.78
N ILE A 129 0.18 2.98 0.26
CA ILE A 129 0.79 3.96 1.17
C ILE A 129 2.31 3.95 1.08
N ASP A 130 2.89 5.11 1.38
CA ASP A 130 4.31 5.38 1.25
C ASP A 130 5.17 4.60 2.27
N LYS A 131 4.61 4.18 3.40
CA LYS A 131 5.28 3.40 4.45
C LYS A 131 4.26 2.61 5.26
N PRO A 132 4.65 1.52 5.95
CA PRO A 132 3.74 0.74 6.79
C PRO A 132 3.19 1.54 7.97
N LEU A 133 1.97 1.21 8.39
CA LEU A 133 1.30 1.86 9.53
C LEU A 133 1.98 1.55 10.86
N GLU A 134 2.70 0.43 10.96
CA GLU A 134 3.45 0.04 12.15
C GLU A 134 4.77 -0.63 11.76
N GLY A 135 5.73 -0.68 12.69
CA GLY A 135 7.00 -1.38 12.49
C GLY A 135 8.01 -0.60 11.67
N SER A 136 9.24 -1.10 11.60
CA SER A 136 10.34 -0.38 10.94
C SER A 136 10.21 -0.38 9.41
N TYR A 137 10.63 0.72 8.77
CA TYR A 137 10.60 0.89 7.31
C TYR A 137 11.88 1.52 6.78
N TYR A 138 12.16 1.31 5.48
CA TYR A 138 13.17 2.08 4.76
C TYR A 138 12.53 3.37 4.22
N PRO A 139 13.19 4.53 4.35
CA PRO A 139 12.68 5.76 3.76
C PRO A 139 12.57 5.58 2.24
N LEU A 140 11.46 6.04 1.67
CA LEU A 140 11.32 6.11 0.22
C LEU A 140 12.46 6.95 -0.33
N GLN A 141 13.24 6.35 -1.22
CA GLN A 141 14.19 7.11 -2.02
C GLN A 141 13.37 7.98 -2.95
N VAL A 142 13.25 9.26 -2.60
CA VAL A 142 12.60 10.26 -3.45
C VAL A 142 13.48 10.39 -4.69
N PHE A 143 13.06 9.79 -5.80
CA PHE A 143 13.60 10.21 -7.09
C PHE A 143 13.19 11.68 -7.26
N PRO A 144 14.13 12.60 -7.54
CA PRO A 144 13.79 13.99 -7.76
C PRO A 144 12.71 14.08 -8.84
N GLN A 145 11.71 14.95 -8.63
CA GLN A 145 10.54 15.16 -9.49
C GLN A 145 10.89 15.77 -10.86
N SER A 146 11.96 15.32 -11.50
CA SER A 146 12.25 15.58 -12.90
C SER A 146 11.98 14.29 -13.66
N ASN A 147 10.82 14.20 -14.32
CA ASN A 147 10.49 13.36 -15.49
C ASN A 147 9.23 12.48 -15.42
N VAL A 148 8.41 12.55 -14.36
CA VAL A 148 7.09 11.89 -14.42
C VAL A 148 6.05 12.90 -14.91
N LEU A 149 5.93 13.01 -16.24
CA LEU A 149 4.77 13.64 -16.86
C LEU A 149 3.54 12.78 -16.53
N PHE A 150 2.64 13.29 -15.68
CA PHE A 150 1.30 12.75 -15.57
C PHE A 150 0.57 13.02 -16.88
N HIS A 151 0.44 12.00 -17.73
CA HIS A 151 -0.55 12.03 -18.80
C HIS A 151 -1.90 11.59 -18.25
N SER A 152 -2.72 12.56 -17.81
CA SER A 152 -4.17 12.42 -17.95
C SER A 152 -4.48 12.46 -19.44
N GLY A 153 -4.49 11.30 -20.08
CA GLY A 153 -4.73 11.14 -21.50
C GLY A 153 -5.94 10.26 -21.74
N HIS A 154 -7.08 10.91 -21.98
CA HIS A 154 -8.27 10.35 -22.60
C HIS A 154 -7.87 9.48 -23.80
N VAL A 155 -8.41 8.26 -23.88
CA VAL A 155 -8.21 7.36 -25.01
C VAL A 155 -8.86 7.97 -26.25
N SER A 156 -8.06 8.47 -27.19
CA SER A 156 -8.45 8.60 -28.59
C SER A 156 -7.23 8.81 -29.49
N GLY A 157 -6.96 7.83 -30.36
CA GLY A 157 -6.30 8.05 -31.65
C GLY A 157 -4.81 7.72 -31.74
N LEU A 158 -4.52 6.56 -32.35
CA LEU A 158 -3.42 6.26 -33.28
C LEU A 158 -2.17 7.17 -33.23
N SER A 159 -1.02 6.61 -32.86
CA SER A 159 0.16 6.51 -33.76
C SER A 159 1.38 5.95 -33.02
N SER A 160 2.08 5.06 -33.73
CA SER A 160 3.30 4.35 -33.41
C SER A 160 4.43 5.16 -32.79
N SER A 161 5.07 4.63 -31.72
CA SER A 161 6.52 4.33 -31.69
C SER A 161 6.92 3.63 -30.39
N LEU A 162 7.44 2.41 -30.55
CA LEU A 162 8.32 1.76 -29.59
C LEU A 162 9.59 2.61 -29.41
N SER A 163 9.96 2.90 -28.17
CA SER A 163 11.37 2.83 -27.77
C SER A 163 11.52 2.77 -26.25
N ILE A 164 12.01 1.61 -25.83
CA ILE A 164 12.59 1.25 -24.53
C ILE A 164 13.75 2.19 -24.20
N LEU A 165 13.83 2.66 -22.95
CA LEU A 165 15.11 3.09 -22.38
C LEU A 165 15.20 2.76 -20.88
N CYS A 166 15.60 1.51 -20.58
CA CYS A 166 16.23 1.15 -19.32
C CYS A 166 17.75 1.41 -19.41
N ARG A 167 18.24 2.47 -18.78
CA ARG A 167 19.65 2.75 -18.41
C ARG A 167 19.58 3.76 -17.26
N SER A 168 20.20 3.66 -16.08
CA SER A 168 21.32 2.91 -15.50
C SER A 168 21.03 2.86 -13.98
N ILE A 169 21.51 1.92 -13.17
CA ILE A 169 22.84 1.96 -12.53
C ILE A 169 23.05 0.57 -11.89
N ARG A 170 23.99 -0.19 -12.45
CA ARG A 170 24.85 -1.13 -11.71
C ARG A 170 26.27 -0.57 -11.80
N LEU A 171 27.09 -0.95 -10.84
CA LEU A 171 28.51 -0.63 -10.64
C LEU A 171 28.79 0.59 -9.76
N PHE A 172 28.80 0.36 -8.45
CA PHE A 172 29.91 0.84 -7.63
C PHE A 172 30.41 -0.30 -6.74
N ARG A 173 31.27 -1.15 -7.32
CA ARG A 173 32.17 -2.03 -6.57
C ARG A 173 33.54 -2.01 -7.25
N ARG A 174 34.55 -1.66 -6.43
CA ARG A 174 36.01 -1.77 -6.62
C ARG A 174 36.69 -0.73 -7.52
N THR A 175 37.39 0.21 -6.87
CA THR A 175 38.85 0.42 -7.00
C THR A 175 39.35 1.36 -5.89
N LEU A 176 39.73 0.81 -4.74
CA LEU A 176 40.78 1.40 -3.91
C LEU A 176 42.09 0.81 -4.43
N GLY A 177 42.79 1.60 -5.25
CA GLY A 177 44.13 1.32 -5.73
C GLY A 177 45.14 2.07 -4.87
N PHE A 178 46.17 1.34 -4.47
CA PHE A 178 47.41 1.78 -3.84
C PHE A 178 48.01 3.06 -4.45
N ARG A 179 48.52 3.93 -3.57
CA ARG A 179 49.90 4.43 -3.65
C ARG A 179 50.42 4.66 -2.25
#